data_AF-A0A317YP22-F1
#
_entry.id   AF-A0A317YP22-F1
#
_cell.length_a   1.000
_cell.length_b   1.000
_cell.length_c   1.000
_cell.angle_alpha   90.00
_cell.angle_beta   90.00
_cell.angle_gamma   90.00
#
_symmetry.space_group_name_H-M   'P 1'
#
loop_
_entity.id
_entity.type
_entity.pdbx_description
1 polymer ?
#
loop_
_entity_poly.entity_id
_entity_poly.type
_entity_poly.pdbx_seq_one_letter_code
_entity_poly.pdbx_strand_id
1 'polypeptide(L)'
;MEVDGHRADVLFRNGLAEAKIKYFDQTLETIVELWKRHDLYIVTNGVTETQKRRLNQTPLHKYIKKIFISEETGYQKPNPEFFNYVFNDIG
;
A
#
# COMPACT_ATOMS: atom_id res chain seq x y z
N MET A 1 -15.98 -5.49 32.45
CA MET A 1 -14.67 -5.79 31.84
C MET A 1 -14.33 -4.61 30.95
N GLU A 2 -13.34 -3.82 31.34
CA GLU A 2 -12.93 -2.64 30.58
C GLU A 2 -12.11 -3.10 29.37
N VAL A 3 -12.50 -2.69 28.17
CA VAL A 3 -11.84 -3.11 26.93
C VAL A 3 -10.92 -1.99 26.48
N ASP A 4 -9.62 -2.30 26.37
CA ASP A 4 -8.64 -1.38 25.81
C ASP A 4 -8.72 -1.38 24.27
N GLY A 5 -9.41 -0.38 23.73
CA GLY A 5 -9.59 -0.22 22.29
C GLY A 5 -8.28 0.03 21.54
N HIS A 6 -7.29 0.66 22.17
CA HIS A 6 -5.99 0.91 21.54
C HIS A 6 -5.22 -0.40 21.37
N ARG A 7 -5.17 -1.22 22.43
CA ARG A 7 -4.56 -2.55 22.36
C ARG A 7 -5.26 -3.44 21.33
N ALA A 8 -6.58 -3.38 21.22
CA ALA A 8 -7.32 -4.13 20.21
C ALA A 8 -6.95 -3.69 18.77
N ASP A 9 -6.84 -2.39 18.51
CA ASP A 9 -6.42 -1.85 17.21
C ASP A 9 -4.99 -2.28 16.84
N VAL A 10 -4.04 -2.19 17.78
CA VAL A 10 -2.66 -2.62 17.57
C VAL A 10 -2.59 -4.12 17.23
N LEU A 11 -3.30 -4.97 17.98
CA LEU A 11 -3.34 -6.41 17.71
C LEU A 11 -3.92 -6.71 16.33
N PHE A 12 -5.00 -6.03 15.95
CA PHE A 12 -5.63 -6.20 14.64
C PHE A 12 -4.71 -5.77 13.49
N ARG A 13 -4.06 -4.60 13.59
CA ARG A 13 -3.14 -4.09 12.56
C ARG A 13 -1.90 -4.97 12.40
N ASN A 14 -1.35 -5.49 13.51
CA ASN A 14 -0.24 -6.44 13.46
C ASN A 14 -0.66 -7.72 12.74
N GLY A 15 -1.83 -8.28 13.08
CA GLY A 15 -2.38 -9.43 12.37
C GLY A 15 -2.55 -9.20 10.87
N LEU A 16 -3.03 -8.02 10.46
CA LEU A 16 -3.13 -7.66 9.04
C LEU A 16 -1.76 -7.52 8.35
N ALA A 17 -0.75 -7.01 9.05
CA ALA A 17 0.60 -6.85 8.52
C ALA A 17 1.34 -8.18 8.35
N GLU A 18 1.02 -9.18 9.18
CA GLU A 18 1.63 -10.52 9.18
C GLU A 18 0.82 -11.55 8.38
N ALA A 19 -0.42 -11.23 8.03
CA ALA A 19 -1.29 -12.12 7.27
C ALA A 19 -0.64 -12.54 5.94
N LYS A 20 -0.71 -13.85 5.64
CA LYS A 20 -0.20 -14.42 4.40
C LYS A 20 -0.78 -13.67 3.20
N ILE A 21 0.10 -13.13 2.37
CA ILE A 21 -0.29 -12.44 1.14
C ILE A 21 -0.95 -13.45 0.19
N LYS A 22 -2.12 -13.07 -0.33
CA LYS A 22 -2.83 -13.77 -1.39
C LYS A 22 -2.91 -12.84 -2.59
N TYR A 23 -2.74 -13.42 -3.77
CA TYR A 23 -2.88 -12.73 -5.05
C TYR A 23 -4.13 -13.25 -5.76
N PHE A 24 -4.68 -12.42 -6.64
CA PHE A 24 -5.54 -12.94 -7.69
C PHE A 24 -4.69 -13.70 -8.72
N ASP A 25 -5.32 -14.56 -9.50
CA ASP A 25 -4.65 -15.26 -10.59
C ASP A 25 -3.96 -14.27 -11.53
N GLN A 26 -2.80 -14.67 -12.07
CA GLN A 26 -1.95 -13.87 -12.96
C GLN A 26 -1.45 -12.51 -12.43
N THR A 27 -1.65 -12.17 -11.14
CA THR A 27 -1.21 -10.86 -10.58
C THR A 27 0.28 -10.59 -10.82
N LEU A 28 1.15 -11.56 -10.49
CA LEU A 28 2.59 -11.37 -10.59
C LEU A 28 3.05 -11.27 -12.05
N GLU A 29 2.51 -12.10 -12.93
CA GLU A 29 2.79 -12.07 -14.38
C GLU A 29 2.38 -10.72 -14.97
N THR A 30 1.17 -10.25 -14.66
CA THR A 30 0.66 -8.96 -15.12
C THR A 30 1.56 -7.81 -14.68
N ILE A 31 2.00 -7.81 -13.42
CA ILE A 31 2.90 -6.76 -12.90
C ILE A 31 4.25 -6.79 -13.61
N VAL A 32 4.82 -7.98 -13.84
CA VAL A 32 6.09 -8.12 -14.57
C VAL A 32 5.97 -7.62 -16.01
N GLU A 33 4.90 -7.96 -16.72
CA GLU A 33 4.69 -7.51 -18.10
C GLU A 33 4.44 -6.01 -18.23
N LEU A 34 3.75 -5.41 -17.25
CA LEU A 34 3.53 -3.97 -17.22
C LEU A 34 4.82 -3.22 -16.89
N TRP A 35 5.59 -3.71 -15.90
CA TRP A 35 6.83 -3.08 -15.45
C TRP A 35 7.89 -2.95 -16.56
N LYS A 36 7.92 -3.88 -17.52
CA LYS A 36 8.83 -3.82 -18.68
C LYS A 36 8.60 -2.58 -19.56
N ARG A 37 7.41 -1.97 -19.51
CA ARG A 37 6.98 -0.90 -20.42
C ARG A 37 6.46 0.34 -19.70
N HIS A 38 6.25 0.27 -18.39
CA HIS A 38 5.64 1.33 -17.60
C HIS A 38 6.27 1.43 -16.22
N ASP A 39 6.28 2.64 -15.71
CA ASP A 39 6.56 2.89 -14.31
C ASP A 39 5.33 2.54 -13.46
N LEU A 40 5.53 1.66 -12.48
CA LEU A 40 4.45 1.19 -11.63
C LEU A 40 4.50 1.85 -10.26
N TYR A 41 3.35 2.36 -9.84
CA TYR A 41 3.15 3.03 -8.56
C TYR A 41 1.95 2.41 -7.83
N ILE A 42 1.99 2.39 -6.50
CA ILE A 42 0.83 1.99 -5.68
C ILE A 42 0.27 3.25 -5.01
N VAL A 43 -1.05 3.40 -5.05
CA VAL A 43 -1.78 4.43 -4.29
C VAL A 43 -2.74 3.78 -3.31
N THR A 44 -2.68 4.11 -2.01
CA THR A 44 -3.49 3.44 -0.98
C THR A 44 -3.97 4.41 0.10
N ASN A 45 -5.17 4.16 0.65
CA ASN A 45 -5.68 4.84 1.84
C ASN A 45 -5.33 4.08 3.14
N GLY A 46 -4.48 3.04 3.04
CA GLY A 46 -4.13 2.18 4.17
C GLY A 46 -3.12 2.83 5.12
N VAL A 47 -2.93 2.20 6.27
CA VAL A 47 -1.96 2.62 7.29
C VAL A 47 -0.54 2.39 6.78
N THR A 48 0.32 3.40 6.95
CA THR A 48 1.70 3.44 6.43
C THR A 48 2.50 2.20 6.80
N GLU A 49 2.54 1.87 8.08
CA GLU A 49 3.33 0.75 8.59
C GLU A 49 2.85 -0.59 8.00
N THR A 50 1.54 -0.84 8.03
CA THR A 50 0.95 -2.08 7.48
C THR A 50 1.26 -2.23 6.00
N GLN A 51 1.09 -1.16 5.21
CA GLN A 51 1.29 -1.21 3.76
C GLN A 51 2.76 -1.46 3.39
N LYS A 52 3.70 -0.78 4.08
CA LYS A 52 5.14 -0.99 3.87
C LYS A 52 5.57 -2.40 4.25
N ARG A 53 5.13 -2.91 5.41
CA ARG A 53 5.44 -4.29 5.85
C ARG A 53 4.93 -5.33 4.85
N ARG A 54 3.67 -5.20 4.40
CA ARG A 54 3.07 -6.14 3.45
C ARG A 54 3.77 -6.10 2.09
N LEU A 55 4.11 -4.92 1.57
CA LEU A 55 4.82 -4.82 0.28
C LEU A 55 6.19 -5.53 0.34
N ASN A 56 6.93 -5.36 1.45
CA ASN A 56 8.24 -5.98 1.64
C ASN A 56 8.17 -7.52 1.74
N GLN A 57 7.02 -8.09 2.09
CA GLN A 57 6.80 -9.55 2.08
C GLN A 57 6.53 -10.11 0.67
N THR A 58 6.36 -9.25 -0.33
CA THR A 58 6.06 -9.65 -1.71
C THR A 58 7.26 -9.40 -2.62
N PRO A 59 7.40 -10.11 -3.75
CA PRO A 59 8.38 -9.74 -4.78
C PRO A 59 8.05 -8.40 -5.48
N LEU A 60 6.87 -7.80 -5.21
CA LEU A 60 6.42 -6.59 -5.88
C LEU A 60 7.28 -5.38 -5.59
N HIS A 61 7.98 -5.34 -4.45
CA HIS A 61 8.89 -4.24 -4.10
C HIS A 61 9.96 -3.99 -5.18
N LYS A 62 10.27 -4.97 -6.03
CA LYS A 62 11.24 -4.85 -7.13
C LYS A 62 10.68 -4.13 -8.36
N TYR A 63 9.36 -4.15 -8.53
CA TYR A 63 8.67 -3.66 -9.73
C TYR A 63 7.95 -2.33 -9.47
N ILE A 64 7.69 -1.98 -8.22
CA ILE A 64 7.00 -0.75 -7.85
C ILE A 64 8.02 0.35 -7.54
N LYS A 65 7.99 1.47 -8.28
CA LYS A 65 8.89 2.61 -8.08
C LYS A 65 8.63 3.33 -6.76
N LYS A 66 7.36 3.58 -6.44
CA LYS A 66 6.97 4.26 -5.20
C LYS A 66 5.55 3.87 -4.78
N ILE A 67 5.32 3.92 -3.47
CA ILE A 67 4.00 3.82 -2.86
C ILE A 67 3.60 5.17 -2.29
N PHE A 68 2.38 5.62 -2.60
CA PHE A 68 1.76 6.81 -2.07
C PHE A 68 0.66 6.42 -1.10
N ILE A 69 0.76 6.91 0.13
CA ILE A 69 -0.10 6.50 1.24
C ILE A 69 -0.80 7.75 1.77
N SER A 70 -2.12 7.72 1.89
CA SER A 70 -2.91 8.89 2.31
C SER A 70 -2.47 9.49 3.64
N GLU A 71 -2.03 8.64 4.56
CA GLU A 71 -1.50 9.06 5.87
C GLU A 71 -0.21 9.90 5.74
N GLU A 72 0.60 9.64 4.71
CA GLU A 72 1.82 10.41 4.45
C GLU A 72 1.54 11.69 3.65
N THR A 73 0.55 11.68 2.77
CA THR A 73 0.22 12.85 1.92
C THR A 73 -0.70 13.85 2.61
N GLY A 74 -1.40 13.45 3.69
CA GLY A 74 -2.42 14.25 4.36
C GLY A 74 -3.75 14.34 3.61
N TYR A 75 -3.84 13.75 2.40
CA TYR A 75 -5.04 13.68 1.58
C TYR A 75 -5.42 12.22 1.36
N GLN A 76 -6.72 11.93 1.21
CA GLN A 76 -7.21 10.57 0.97
C GLN A 76 -7.91 10.47 -0.37
N LYS A 77 -7.80 9.33 -1.07
CA LYS A 77 -8.69 9.05 -2.20
C LYS A 77 -10.14 9.00 -1.72
N PRO A 78 -11.12 9.53 -2.47
CA PRO A 78 -11.01 10.04 -3.83
C PRO A 78 -10.76 11.56 -3.94
N ASN A 79 -10.29 12.24 -2.89
CA ASN A 79 -10.01 13.68 -2.93
C ASN A 79 -9.01 13.99 -4.07
N PRO A 80 -9.33 14.92 -5.00
CA PRO A 80 -8.42 15.32 -6.07
C PRO A 80 -7.03 15.74 -5.60
N GLU A 81 -6.91 16.36 -4.41
CA GLU A 81 -5.61 16.79 -3.86
C GLU A 81 -4.64 15.63 -3.62
N PHE A 82 -5.16 14.44 -3.33
CA PHE A 82 -4.32 13.24 -3.26
C PHE A 82 -3.66 12.96 -4.62
N PHE A 83 -4.43 13.04 -5.70
CA PHE A 83 -3.91 12.78 -7.04
C PHE A 83 -3.01 13.92 -7.52
N ASN A 84 -3.31 15.18 -7.19
CA ASN A 84 -2.42 16.31 -7.45
C ASN A 84 -1.04 16.09 -6.80
N TYR A 85 -1.01 15.67 -5.53
CA TYR A 85 0.23 15.33 -4.84
C TYR A 85 1.01 14.21 -5.57
N VAL A 86 0.31 13.14 -5.95
CA VAL A 86 0.90 12.00 -6.66
C VAL A 86 1.50 12.42 -8.00
N PHE A 87 0.74 13.17 -8.82
CA PHE A 87 1.20 13.59 -10.13
C PHE A 87 2.37 14.56 -10.06
N ASN A 88 2.33 15.51 -9.10
CA ASN A 88 3.45 16.44 -8.88
C ASN A 88 4.76 15.72 -8.48
N ASP A 89 4.66 14.61 -7.74
CA ASP A 89 5.83 13.82 -7.34
C ASP A 89 6.40 12.97 -8.48
N ILE A 90 5.53 12.45 -9.35
CA ILE A 90 5.93 11.63 -10.51
C ILE A 90 6.60 12.47 -11.60
N GLY A 91 6.12 13.69 -11.84
CA GLY A 91 6.56 14.58 -12.92
C GLY A 91 5.71 14.48 -14.16
#